data_AF-A0A3P6EY32-F1
#
_entry.id   AF-A0A3P6EY32-F1
#
_cell.length_a   1.000
_cell.length_b   1.000
_cell.length_c   1.000
_cell.angle_alpha   90.00
_cell.angle_beta   90.00
_cell.angle_gamma   90.00
#
_symmetry.space_group_name_H-M   'P 1'
#
loop_
_entity.id
_entity.type
_entity.pdbx_description
1 polymer ?
#
loop_
_entity_poly.entity_id
_entity_poly.type
_entity_poly.pdbx_seq_one_letter_code
_entity_poly.pdbx_strand_id
1 'polypeptide(L)'
;DSKLITNFNSKALIRQITNSLAPRLCHACREYGLELAWSDVVPYFYLLAFQAKSKCGRTPTDAVILQQSLKLGKDGSTAATVIPIDGQKLMVAKFGDSRAVMSRNGVAHQLSVDHEPSNERKYIEKIGGFVSNIPGDVLRVDGQLAVARAFGDKRLKIHLSSEPDITHQAVGDQNEFVVFTSDGI
;
A
#
# COMPACT_ATOMS: atom_id res chain seq x y z
N ASP A 1 -20.18 12.56 1.49
CA ASP A 1 -18.91 12.62 2.24
C ASP A 1 -18.12 11.33 2.08
N SER A 2 -17.31 11.27 1.02
CA SER A 2 -16.49 10.11 0.67
C SER A 2 -15.23 10.09 1.53
N LYS A 3 -15.32 9.61 2.77
CA LYS A 3 -14.15 9.51 3.67
C LYS A 3 -13.22 8.40 3.19
N LEU A 4 -12.03 8.81 2.79
CA LEU A 4 -10.93 7.96 2.38
C LEU A 4 -10.17 7.50 3.63
N ILE A 5 -9.98 6.19 3.79
CA ILE A 5 -9.36 5.61 4.99
C ILE A 5 -8.19 4.73 4.57
N THR A 6 -7.03 4.99 5.17
CA THR A 6 -5.80 4.23 4.92
C THR A 6 -5.14 3.87 6.24
N ASN A 7 -4.64 2.65 6.32
CA ASN A 7 -3.81 2.20 7.43
C ASN A 7 -2.39 1.86 6.93
N PHE A 8 -1.40 2.26 7.72
CA PHE A 8 0.01 1.97 7.50
C PHE A 8 0.62 1.47 8.80
N ASN A 9 1.52 0.50 8.69
CA ASN A 9 2.20 -0.05 9.86
C ASN A 9 3.32 0.89 10.40
N SER A 10 3.76 1.91 9.63
CA SER A 10 4.77 2.89 10.09
C SER A 10 4.27 4.34 10.07
N LYS A 11 3.90 4.87 11.25
CA LYS A 11 3.55 6.29 11.44
C LYS A 11 4.68 7.26 11.05
N ALA A 12 5.93 6.83 11.20
CA ALA A 12 7.11 7.61 10.83
C ALA A 12 7.21 7.75 9.29
N LEU A 13 7.06 6.64 8.55
CA LEU A 13 7.12 6.66 7.10
C LEU A 13 5.95 7.46 6.49
N ILE A 14 4.74 7.37 7.06
CA ILE A 14 3.59 8.20 6.66
C ILE A 14 3.91 9.69 6.76
N ARG A 15 4.32 10.15 7.95
CA ARG A 15 4.58 11.57 8.22
C ARG A 15 5.72 12.09 7.34
N GLN A 16 6.68 11.24 7.02
CA GLN A 16 7.84 11.54 6.20
C GLN A 16 7.54 11.59 4.69
N ILE A 17 6.79 10.62 4.15
CA ILE A 17 6.28 10.64 2.76
C ILE A 17 5.42 11.89 2.56
N THR A 18 4.53 12.16 3.52
CA THR A 18 3.64 13.34 3.50
C THR A 18 4.45 14.63 3.44
N ASN A 19 5.47 14.79 4.29
CA ASN A 19 6.29 16.01 4.34
C ASN A 19 7.19 16.20 3.11
N SER A 20 7.73 15.14 2.51
CA SER A 20 8.59 15.26 1.34
C SER A 20 7.83 15.58 0.05
N LEU A 21 6.58 15.12 -0.06
CA LEU A 21 5.82 15.19 -1.31
C LEU A 21 4.75 16.29 -1.27
N ALA A 22 4.48 16.87 -0.08
CA ALA A 22 3.60 18.01 0.18
C ALA A 22 3.76 19.20 -0.79
N PRO A 23 4.97 19.68 -1.14
CA PRO A 23 5.11 20.82 -2.05
C PRO A 23 4.72 20.49 -3.50
N ARG A 24 4.89 19.24 -3.91
CA ARG A 24 4.55 18.75 -5.26
C ARG A 24 3.06 18.47 -5.44
N LEU A 25 2.37 18.21 -4.33
CA LEU A 25 0.93 17.96 -4.24
C LEU A 25 0.09 19.21 -4.56
N CYS A 26 0.48 20.38 -4.06
CA CYS A 26 -0.29 21.62 -4.24
C CYS A 26 -0.46 22.02 -5.72
N HIS A 27 0.47 21.61 -6.59
CA HIS A 27 0.41 21.91 -8.02
C HIS A 27 -0.49 20.93 -8.79
N ALA A 28 -0.49 19.64 -8.43
CA ALA A 28 -1.31 18.62 -9.08
C ALA A 28 -2.79 18.70 -8.64
N CYS A 29 -3.06 19.00 -7.36
CA CYS A 29 -4.44 19.16 -6.88
C CYS A 29 -5.18 20.32 -7.55
N ARG A 30 -4.48 21.42 -7.89
CA ARG A 30 -5.06 22.55 -8.65
C ARG A 30 -5.43 22.19 -10.08
N GLU A 31 -4.65 21.33 -10.73
CA GLU A 31 -4.87 20.92 -12.12
C GLU A 31 -6.13 20.05 -12.29
N TYR A 32 -6.50 19.31 -11.23
CA TYR A 32 -7.71 18.47 -11.19
C TYR A 32 -8.88 19.08 -10.39
N GLY A 33 -8.78 20.36 -9.98
CA GLY A 33 -9.87 21.05 -9.29
C GLY A 33 -10.25 20.50 -7.92
N LEU A 34 -9.34 19.80 -7.24
CA LEU A 34 -9.59 19.18 -5.94
C LEU A 34 -9.24 20.16 -4.80
N GLU A 35 -10.26 20.76 -4.19
CA GLU A 35 -10.13 21.55 -2.96
C GLU A 35 -10.27 20.61 -1.76
N LEU A 36 -9.16 19.99 -1.33
CA LEU A 36 -9.15 18.95 -0.28
C LEU A 36 -8.28 19.35 0.91
N ALA A 37 -8.74 19.07 2.13
CA ALA A 37 -7.97 19.26 3.35
C ALA A 37 -6.80 18.25 3.41
N TRP A 38 -5.68 18.61 4.05
CA TRP A 38 -4.45 17.81 4.07
C TRP A 38 -4.62 16.35 4.58
N SER A 39 -5.62 16.07 5.41
CA SER A 39 -6.02 14.71 5.83
C SER A 39 -6.59 13.86 4.69
N ASP A 40 -7.16 14.52 3.68
CA ASP A 40 -7.85 13.91 2.55
C ASP A 40 -6.93 13.76 1.32
N VAL A 41 -5.77 14.42 1.34
CA VAL A 41 -4.80 14.46 0.22
C VAL A 41 -3.85 13.25 0.21
N VAL A 42 -3.46 12.76 1.40
CA VAL A 42 -2.53 11.63 1.56
C VAL A 42 -2.98 10.41 0.77
N PRO A 43 -4.26 10.04 0.71
CA PRO A 43 -4.66 8.85 0.00
C PRO A 43 -5.05 9.08 -1.47
N TYR A 44 -5.29 10.33 -1.90
CA TYR A 44 -5.25 10.74 -3.32
C TYR A 44 -3.84 10.64 -3.93
N PHE A 45 -2.81 10.85 -3.11
CA PHE A 45 -1.42 10.63 -3.52
C PHE A 45 -1.13 9.15 -3.83
N TYR A 46 -1.65 8.23 -3.00
CA TYR A 46 -1.58 6.80 -3.30
C TYR A 46 -2.40 6.44 -4.54
N LEU A 47 -3.58 7.04 -4.73
CA LEU A 47 -4.38 6.97 -5.96
C LEU A 47 -3.57 7.33 -7.22
N LEU A 48 -2.82 8.43 -7.19
CA LEU A 48 -1.93 8.87 -8.28
C LEU A 48 -0.70 7.98 -8.43
N ALA A 49 -0.11 7.50 -7.32
CA ALA A 49 1.01 6.55 -7.34
C ALA A 49 0.59 5.17 -7.88
N PHE A 50 -0.65 4.75 -7.64
CA PHE A 50 -1.24 3.49 -8.08
C PHE A 50 -1.75 3.56 -9.52
N GLN A 51 -2.31 4.69 -9.97
CA GLN A 51 -2.74 4.90 -11.37
C GLN A 51 -1.60 5.26 -12.33
N ALA A 52 -0.40 5.61 -11.84
CA ALA A 52 0.73 6.03 -12.67
C ALA A 52 1.42 4.90 -13.48
N LYS A 53 0.76 3.76 -13.72
CA LYS A 53 1.29 2.75 -14.65
C LYS A 53 1.17 3.15 -16.13
N SER A 54 0.50 4.27 -16.49
CA SER A 54 0.16 4.48 -17.91
C SER A 54 0.38 5.84 -18.58
N LYS A 55 0.51 7.01 -17.92
CA LYS A 55 0.51 8.28 -18.70
C LYS A 55 1.33 9.49 -18.23
N CYS A 56 1.95 9.49 -17.05
CA CYS A 56 2.67 10.67 -16.58
C CYS A 56 4.04 10.21 -16.08
N GLY A 57 5.14 10.72 -16.65
CA GLY A 57 6.52 10.39 -16.30
C GLY A 57 6.93 10.78 -14.87
N ARG A 58 6.10 10.48 -13.87
CA ARG A 58 6.36 10.68 -12.45
C ARG A 58 7.21 9.52 -11.94
N THR A 59 8.23 9.87 -11.17
CA THR A 59 9.05 8.92 -10.42
C THR A 59 8.16 8.07 -9.51
N PRO A 60 8.27 6.72 -9.54
CA PRO A 60 7.53 5.86 -8.64
C PRO A 60 7.70 6.30 -7.18
N THR A 61 6.64 6.30 -6.38
CA THR A 61 6.66 6.73 -4.97
C THR A 61 7.78 6.07 -4.18
N ASP A 62 7.99 4.77 -4.42
CA ASP A 62 9.08 4.01 -3.82
C ASP A 62 10.46 4.58 -4.16
N ALA A 63 10.68 4.98 -5.42
CA ALA A 63 11.96 5.57 -5.83
C ALA A 63 12.23 6.90 -5.12
N VAL A 64 11.21 7.70 -4.79
CA VAL A 64 11.37 8.90 -3.95
C VAL A 64 11.77 8.52 -2.52
N ILE A 65 11.10 7.51 -1.94
CA ILE A 65 11.43 7.01 -0.60
C ILE A 65 12.88 6.52 -0.54
N LEU A 66 13.32 5.77 -1.54
CA LEU A 66 14.68 5.21 -1.63
C LEU A 66 15.76 6.29 -1.84
N GLN A 67 15.47 7.32 -2.65
CA GLN A 67 16.39 8.45 -2.86
C GLN A 67 16.63 9.21 -1.55
N GLN A 68 15.64 9.22 -0.67
CA GLN A 68 15.70 9.88 0.61
C GLN A 68 16.08 8.95 1.77
N SER A 69 16.47 7.69 1.50
CA SER A 69 16.78 6.71 2.55
C SER A 69 17.88 7.16 3.53
N LEU A 70 18.77 8.06 3.11
CA LEU A 70 19.79 8.65 4.00
C LEU A 70 19.19 9.59 5.05
N LYS A 71 18.04 10.22 4.75
CA LYS A 71 17.28 11.10 5.64
C LYS A 71 16.11 10.38 6.31
N LEU A 72 15.51 9.39 5.65
CA LEU A 72 14.26 8.73 6.06
C LEU A 72 14.45 7.39 6.79
N GLY A 73 15.65 6.83 6.77
CA GLY A 73 15.89 5.47 7.25
C GLY A 73 15.85 4.44 6.12
N LYS A 74 16.24 3.20 6.44
CA LYS A 74 16.35 2.10 5.47
C LYS A 74 15.17 1.13 5.53
N ASP A 75 14.30 1.30 6.52
CA ASP A 75 13.19 0.41 6.83
C ASP A 75 12.02 0.65 5.87
N GLY A 76 11.18 -0.36 5.69
CA GLY A 76 9.98 -0.27 4.90
C GLY A 76 8.68 -0.19 5.68
N SER A 77 7.57 -0.19 4.93
CA SER A 77 6.21 -0.29 5.47
C SER A 77 5.29 -0.99 4.49
N THR A 78 4.33 -1.70 5.07
CA THR A 78 3.14 -2.23 4.38
C THR A 78 1.99 -1.21 4.48
N ALA A 79 0.99 -1.35 3.61
CA ALA A 79 -0.21 -0.51 3.65
C ALA A 79 -1.42 -1.20 3.02
N ALA A 80 -2.60 -0.79 3.48
CA ALA A 80 -3.87 -1.08 2.83
C ALA A 80 -4.73 0.19 2.79
N THR A 81 -5.30 0.48 1.62
CA THR A 81 -6.15 1.65 1.36
C THR A 81 -7.46 1.20 0.73
N VAL A 82 -8.58 1.80 1.16
CA VAL A 82 -9.88 1.61 0.51
C VAL A 82 -10.46 2.95 0.09
N ILE A 83 -10.89 3.02 -1.16
CA ILE A 83 -11.35 4.24 -1.82
C ILE A 83 -12.77 4.04 -2.32
N PRO A 84 -13.76 4.76 -1.78
CA PRO A 84 -15.09 4.75 -2.36
C PRO A 84 -15.11 5.48 -3.71
N ILE A 85 -15.68 4.83 -4.73
CA ILE A 85 -15.85 5.32 -6.09
C ILE A 85 -17.36 5.40 -6.37
N ASP A 86 -17.82 6.62 -6.67
CA ASP A 86 -19.20 6.94 -7.06
C ASP A 86 -20.29 6.39 -6.12
N GLY A 87 -19.95 6.12 -4.86
CA GLY A 87 -20.83 5.53 -3.85
C GLY A 87 -21.23 4.06 -4.09
N GLN A 88 -20.76 3.44 -5.18
CA GLN A 88 -21.20 2.10 -5.61
C GLN A 88 -20.08 1.05 -5.54
N LYS A 89 -18.82 1.49 -5.50
CA LYS A 89 -17.66 0.61 -5.54
C LYS A 89 -16.64 1.04 -4.51
N LEU A 90 -15.89 0.08 -3.99
CA LEU A 90 -14.65 0.32 -3.27
C LEU A 90 -13.50 -0.18 -4.13
N MET A 91 -12.52 0.68 -4.38
CA MET A 91 -11.22 0.28 -4.87
C MET A 91 -10.31 0.04 -3.67
N VAL A 92 -9.73 -1.15 -3.60
CA VAL A 92 -8.84 -1.56 -2.52
C VAL A 92 -7.45 -1.70 -3.10
N ALA A 93 -6.48 -1.03 -2.50
CA ALA A 93 -5.08 -1.09 -2.92
C ALA A 93 -4.19 -1.45 -1.73
N LYS A 94 -3.34 -2.47 -1.89
CA LYS A 94 -2.51 -3.03 -0.81
C LYS A 94 -1.14 -3.46 -1.31
N PHE A 95 -0.14 -3.38 -0.43
CA PHE A 95 1.13 -4.08 -0.56
C PHE A 95 1.58 -4.48 0.85
N GLY A 96 2.06 -5.72 0.99
CA GLY A 96 2.42 -6.32 2.27
C GLY A 96 1.24 -7.02 2.96
N ASP A 97 1.22 -7.00 4.29
CA ASP A 97 0.37 -7.81 5.17
C ASP A 97 -0.72 -7.02 5.93
N SER A 98 -0.77 -5.68 5.86
CA SER A 98 -1.89 -4.90 6.42
C SER A 98 -3.22 -5.27 5.76
N ARG A 99 -4.28 -5.58 6.50
CA ARG A 99 -5.55 -6.06 5.96
C ARG A 99 -6.61 -4.96 5.94
N ALA A 100 -7.49 -5.05 4.94
CA ALA A 100 -8.79 -4.38 4.94
C ALA A 100 -9.88 -5.45 4.97
N VAL A 101 -10.81 -5.33 5.91
CA VAL A 101 -11.89 -6.29 6.16
C VAL A 101 -13.22 -5.54 6.18
N MET A 102 -14.18 -5.99 5.39
CA MET A 102 -15.52 -5.43 5.29
C MET A 102 -16.50 -6.27 6.08
N SER A 103 -17.33 -5.62 6.89
CA SER A 103 -18.53 -6.26 7.43
C SER A 103 -19.64 -6.22 6.39
N ARG A 104 -20.22 -7.38 6.11
CA ARG A 104 -21.37 -7.55 5.21
C ARG A 104 -22.38 -8.46 5.89
N ASN A 105 -23.58 -7.94 6.20
CA ASN A 105 -24.61 -8.67 6.96
C ASN A 105 -24.07 -9.28 8.27
N GLY A 106 -23.25 -8.55 9.03
CA GLY A 106 -22.60 -9.04 10.25
C GLY A 106 -21.51 -10.10 10.04
N VAL A 107 -21.11 -10.39 8.78
CA VAL A 107 -20.04 -11.34 8.46
C VAL A 107 -18.81 -10.58 7.97
N ALA A 108 -17.63 -10.97 8.45
CA ALA A 108 -16.36 -10.38 8.05
C ALA A 108 -15.88 -10.95 6.70
N HIS A 109 -15.60 -10.08 5.74
CA HIS A 109 -15.05 -10.39 4.44
C HIS A 109 -13.74 -9.65 4.20
N GLN A 110 -12.65 -10.39 4.12
CA GLN A 110 -11.35 -9.82 3.77
C GLN A 110 -11.36 -9.31 2.31
N LEU A 111 -10.92 -8.08 2.10
CA LEU A 111 -11.00 -7.40 0.81
C LEU A 111 -9.75 -7.58 -0.07
N SER A 112 -8.71 -8.21 0.46
CA SER A 112 -7.40 -8.30 -0.19
C SER A 112 -6.59 -9.49 0.34
N VAL A 113 -5.77 -10.12 -0.50
CA VAL A 113 -4.91 -11.25 -0.11
C VAL A 113 -3.58 -10.73 0.43
N ASP A 114 -3.05 -11.39 1.47
CA ASP A 114 -1.75 -11.02 2.02
C ASP A 114 -0.61 -11.36 1.06
N HIS A 115 0.34 -10.44 0.93
CA HIS A 115 1.51 -10.61 0.08
C HIS A 115 2.58 -11.41 0.80
N GLU A 116 2.28 -12.67 1.08
CA GLU A 116 3.23 -13.60 1.70
C GLU A 116 4.30 -14.05 0.71
N PRO A 117 5.56 -14.29 1.16
CA PRO A 117 6.63 -14.79 0.30
C PRO A 117 6.29 -16.10 -0.43
N SER A 118 5.46 -16.96 0.15
CA SER A 118 4.92 -18.19 -0.48
C SER A 118 4.17 -17.88 -1.78
N ASN A 119 3.27 -16.89 -1.75
CA ASN A 119 2.39 -16.54 -2.86
C ASN A 119 3.16 -15.95 -4.04
N GLU A 120 4.22 -15.19 -3.77
CA GLU A 120 5.05 -14.53 -4.79
C GLU A 120 6.37 -15.22 -5.08
N ARG A 121 6.58 -16.43 -4.52
CA ARG A 121 7.82 -17.20 -4.63
C ARG A 121 8.35 -17.30 -6.05
N LYS A 122 7.48 -17.67 -7.01
CA LYS A 122 7.86 -17.81 -8.41
C LYS A 122 8.41 -16.51 -9.01
N TYR A 123 7.85 -15.37 -8.62
CA TYR A 123 8.30 -14.06 -9.08
C TYR A 123 9.65 -13.68 -8.43
N ILE A 124 9.76 -13.86 -7.11
CA ILE A 124 10.98 -13.59 -6.33
C ILE A 124 12.16 -14.42 -6.86
N GLU A 125 11.97 -15.72 -7.06
CA GLU A 125 13.01 -16.62 -7.57
C GLU A 125 13.38 -16.29 -9.03
N LYS A 126 12.41 -15.83 -9.85
CA LYS A 126 12.67 -15.42 -11.23
C LYS A 126 13.61 -14.21 -11.34
N ILE A 127 13.57 -13.29 -10.38
CA ILE A 127 14.41 -12.08 -10.37
C ILE A 127 15.72 -12.27 -9.59
N GLY A 128 16.04 -13.50 -9.18
CA GLY A 128 17.31 -13.88 -8.54
C GLY A 128 17.29 -13.89 -7.02
N GLY A 129 16.13 -13.63 -6.39
CA GLY A 129 15.95 -13.77 -4.95
C GLY A 129 15.60 -15.19 -4.52
N PHE A 130 15.37 -15.39 -3.23
CA PHE A 130 14.88 -16.67 -2.72
C PHE A 130 13.89 -16.50 -1.58
N VAL A 131 13.09 -17.55 -1.34
CA VAL A 131 12.20 -17.63 -0.17
C VAL A 131 12.77 -18.66 0.81
N SER A 132 13.20 -18.19 1.98
CA SER A 132 13.76 -19.06 3.01
C SER A 132 12.67 -19.90 3.67
N ASN A 133 12.94 -21.18 3.87
CA ASN A 133 12.07 -22.11 4.57
C ASN A 133 12.85 -22.76 5.73
N ILE A 134 13.07 -21.98 6.79
CA ILE A 134 13.76 -22.46 7.99
C ILE A 134 12.71 -23.13 8.89
N PRO A 135 12.92 -24.39 9.31
CA PRO A 135 11.98 -25.07 10.21
C PRO A 135 11.73 -24.25 11.49
N GLY A 136 10.46 -23.95 11.77
CA GLY A 136 10.06 -23.18 12.95
C GLY A 136 10.08 -21.65 12.77
N ASP A 137 10.39 -21.13 11.58
CA ASP A 137 10.28 -19.71 11.24
C ASP A 137 9.21 -19.50 10.14
N VAL A 138 8.77 -18.25 10.00
CA VAL A 138 7.95 -17.83 8.85
C VAL A 138 8.81 -17.76 7.58
N LEU A 139 8.15 -17.89 6.42
CA LEU A 139 8.84 -17.72 5.14
C LEU A 139 9.30 -16.27 4.98
N ARG A 140 10.51 -16.07 4.48
CA ARG A 140 11.09 -14.73 4.30
C ARG A 140 11.73 -14.56 2.93
N VAL A 141 11.57 -13.38 2.34
CA VAL A 141 12.33 -12.94 1.16
C VAL A 141 13.78 -12.73 1.54
N ASP A 142 14.69 -13.41 0.85
CA ASP A 142 16.13 -13.45 1.10
C ASP A 142 16.51 -13.74 2.56
N GLY A 143 15.66 -14.49 3.28
CA GLY A 143 15.85 -14.79 4.70
C GLY A 143 15.63 -13.61 5.65
N GLN A 144 15.15 -12.47 5.17
CA GLN A 144 15.09 -11.23 5.96
C GLN A 144 13.66 -10.77 6.24
N LEU A 145 12.81 -10.63 5.21
CA LEU A 145 11.49 -9.99 5.35
C LEU A 145 10.34 -10.97 5.13
N ALA A 146 9.38 -10.99 6.06
CA ALA A 146 8.23 -11.91 6.03
C ALA A 146 7.08 -11.47 5.11
N VAL A 147 7.30 -10.45 4.27
CA VAL A 147 6.35 -9.97 3.25
C VAL A 147 7.05 -9.85 1.90
N ALA A 148 6.30 -10.09 0.82
CA ALA A 148 6.78 -10.02 -0.56
C ALA A 148 6.67 -8.63 -1.19
N ARG A 149 5.89 -7.73 -0.57
CA ARG A 149 5.75 -6.34 -1.04
C ARG A 149 5.79 -5.34 0.10
N ALA A 150 6.54 -4.27 -0.10
CA ALA A 150 6.59 -3.12 0.81
C ALA A 150 7.10 -1.88 0.08
N PHE A 151 6.83 -0.70 0.63
CA PHE A 151 7.61 0.50 0.29
C PHE A 151 8.88 0.54 1.13
N GLY A 152 9.95 1.12 0.59
CA GLY A 152 11.23 1.19 1.30
C GLY A 152 12.00 -0.14 1.20
N ASP A 153 12.56 -0.60 2.33
CA ASP A 153 13.38 -1.81 2.42
C ASP A 153 14.51 -1.85 1.38
N LYS A 154 15.33 -0.79 1.37
CA LYS A 154 16.32 -0.53 0.31
C LYS A 154 17.26 -1.70 0.02
N ARG A 155 17.59 -2.52 1.02
CA ARG A 155 18.47 -3.68 0.88
C ARG A 155 17.81 -4.83 0.11
N LEU A 156 16.50 -4.97 0.23
CA LEU A 156 15.72 -6.04 -0.38
C LEU A 156 14.99 -5.61 -1.64
N LYS A 157 15.09 -4.32 -2.01
CA LYS A 157 14.35 -3.73 -3.12
C LYS A 157 14.47 -4.46 -4.44
N ILE A 158 15.62 -5.09 -4.68
CA ILE A 158 15.88 -5.88 -5.89
C ILE A 158 14.95 -7.10 -6.00
N HIS A 159 14.49 -7.66 -4.88
CA HIS A 159 13.65 -8.85 -4.81
C HIS A 159 12.29 -8.59 -4.15
N LEU A 160 12.01 -7.33 -3.79
CA LEU A 160 10.80 -6.91 -3.08
C LEU A 160 10.00 -5.92 -3.92
N SER A 161 8.74 -6.27 -4.21
CA SER A 161 7.88 -5.42 -5.03
C SER A 161 7.32 -4.24 -4.23
N SER A 162 7.14 -3.09 -4.89
CA SER A 162 6.29 -1.99 -4.42
C SER A 162 5.00 -1.85 -5.23
N GLU A 163 4.77 -2.80 -6.14
CA GLU A 163 3.55 -2.76 -6.93
C GLU A 163 2.36 -3.18 -6.05
N PRO A 164 1.29 -2.37 -6.00
CA PRO A 164 0.13 -2.70 -5.20
C PRO A 164 -0.68 -3.76 -5.91
N ASP A 165 -1.31 -4.64 -5.14
CA ASP A 165 -2.49 -5.35 -5.63
C ASP A 165 -3.71 -4.42 -5.54
N ILE A 166 -4.50 -4.35 -6.62
CA ILE A 166 -5.66 -3.47 -6.75
C ILE A 166 -6.88 -4.32 -7.06
N THR A 167 -7.86 -4.30 -6.16
CA THR A 167 -9.14 -5.00 -6.33
C THR A 167 -10.31 -4.01 -6.28
N HIS A 168 -11.44 -4.41 -6.85
CA HIS A 168 -12.68 -3.64 -6.81
C HIS A 168 -13.77 -4.47 -6.16
N GLN A 169 -14.54 -3.85 -5.28
CA GLN A 169 -15.60 -4.49 -4.51
C GLN A 169 -16.89 -3.68 -4.66
N ALA A 170 -17.98 -4.34 -5.04
CA ALA A 170 -19.28 -3.70 -5.11
C ALA A 170 -19.79 -3.37 -3.70
N VAL A 171 -20.36 -2.18 -3.55
CA VAL A 171 -21.05 -1.72 -2.34
C VAL A 171 -22.54 -1.86 -2.56
N GLY A 172 -23.24 -2.41 -1.57
CA GLY A 172 -24.69 -2.37 -1.47
C GLY A 172 -25.12 -2.26 -0.02
N ASP A 173 -26.42 -2.24 0.23
CA ASP A 173 -27.01 -1.93 1.54
C ASP A 173 -26.60 -2.91 2.65
N GLN A 174 -26.22 -4.13 2.27
CA GLN A 174 -25.66 -5.13 3.18
C GLN A 174 -24.29 -4.76 3.79
N ASN A 175 -23.60 -3.77 3.22
CA ASN A 175 -22.25 -3.40 3.63
C ASN A 175 -22.28 -2.35 4.75
N GLU A 176 -21.72 -2.70 5.90
CA GLU A 176 -21.90 -1.91 7.14
C GLU A 176 -20.69 -1.00 7.41
N PHE A 177 -19.49 -1.56 7.42
CA PHE A 177 -18.25 -0.82 7.68
C PHE A 177 -17.02 -1.58 7.15
N VAL A 178 -15.89 -0.86 7.05
CA VAL A 178 -14.58 -1.44 6.73
C VAL A 178 -13.63 -1.17 7.90
N VAL A 179 -12.95 -2.23 8.34
CA VAL A 179 -11.89 -2.19 9.35
C VAL A 179 -10.55 -2.38 8.65
N PHE A 180 -9.55 -1.65 9.13
CA PHE A 180 -8.17 -1.83 8.70
C PHE A 180 -7.34 -2.32 9.88
N THR A 181 -6.50 -3.31 9.63
CA THR A 181 -5.63 -3.88 10.66
C THR A 181 -4.22 -4.06 10.14
N SER A 182 -3.24 -4.00 11.05
CA SER A 182 -1.95 -4.62 10.82
C SER A 182 -2.05 -6.14 11.06
N ASP A 183 -0.98 -6.86 10.78
CA ASP A 183 -0.79 -8.28 11.10
C ASP A 183 -0.84 -8.60 12.61
N GLY A 184 -0.55 -7.61 13.47
CA GLY A 184 -0.58 -7.75 14.93
C GLY A 184 -1.96 -7.74 15.62
N ILE A 185 -3.07 -7.76 14.86
CA ILE A 185 -4.45 -7.93 15.37
C ILE A 185 -4.98 -9.27 14.88
#